data_AF-A0A1G1G1Y9-F1
#
_entry.id   AF-A0A1G1G1Y9-F1
#
_cell.length_a   1.000
_cell.length_b   1.000
_cell.length_c   1.000
_cell.angle_alpha   90.00
_cell.angle_beta   90.00
_cell.angle_gamma   90.00
#
_symmetry.space_group_name_H-M   'P 1'
#
loop_
_entity.id
_entity.type
_entity.pdbx_description
1 polymer ?
#
loop_
_entity_poly.entity_id
_entity_poly.type
_entity_poly.pdbx_seq_one_letter_code
_entity_poly.pdbx_strand_id
1 'polypeptide(L)'
;MGDQAMPHFGLMNEQELGPVAGPLQRARLHLRGGKRRLRQGKVSAGIVTLYDALEGAMLSYAESPDTGPRLQFLPGERIHDSKVLYAVLVRSKVLNGAFDFEAFDQLTEKALYQELDGYDTRDLLVGVESVMTQLGVLPFDEAGLPPEDPKTF
;
A
#
# COMPACT_ATOMS: atom_id res chain seq x y z
N MET A 1 -25.07 -14.47 -7.64
CA MET A 1 -24.09 -14.05 -6.61
C MET A 1 -23.39 -12.83 -7.18
N GLY A 2 -23.74 -11.65 -6.67
CA GLY A 2 -23.21 -10.39 -7.19
C GLY A 2 -21.89 -10.08 -6.51
N ASP A 3 -20.80 -10.19 -7.24
CA ASP A 3 -19.51 -9.64 -6.85
C ASP A 3 -19.59 -8.12 -6.96
N GLN A 4 -19.89 -7.46 -5.84
CA GLN A 4 -19.56 -6.04 -5.67
C GLN A 4 -18.06 -5.93 -5.45
N ALA A 5 -17.29 -6.02 -6.55
CA ALA A 5 -16.00 -5.37 -6.61
C ALA A 5 -16.27 -3.90 -6.32
N MET A 6 -15.70 -3.33 -5.24
CA MET A 6 -15.67 -1.89 -5.14
C MET A 6 -14.67 -1.41 -6.19
N PRO A 7 -15.10 -0.84 -7.33
CA PRO A 7 -14.19 0.00 -8.10
C PRO A 7 -13.65 1.04 -7.14
N HIS A 8 -12.40 1.47 -7.29
CA HIS A 8 -11.84 2.57 -6.50
C HIS A 8 -12.63 3.87 -6.76
N PHE A 9 -13.85 3.98 -6.24
CA PHE A 9 -14.85 5.00 -6.53
C PHE A 9 -14.94 5.41 -8.02
N GLY A 10 -14.71 4.47 -8.94
CA GLY A 10 -14.70 4.74 -10.39
C GLY A 10 -13.41 5.37 -10.95
N LEU A 11 -12.34 5.48 -10.17
CA LEU A 11 -11.06 6.09 -10.56
C LEU A 11 -10.14 5.17 -11.37
N MET A 12 -10.36 3.86 -11.32
CA MET A 12 -9.63 2.86 -12.13
C MET A 12 -10.38 1.52 -12.16
N ASN A 13 -10.16 0.76 -13.24
CA ASN A 13 -10.49 -0.66 -13.31
C ASN A 13 -9.18 -1.47 -13.16
N GLU A 14 -8.98 -2.07 -11.99
CA GLU A 14 -7.75 -2.79 -11.69
C GLU A 14 -7.55 -4.04 -12.56
N GLN A 15 -8.65 -4.71 -12.93
CA GLN A 15 -8.61 -5.92 -13.73
C GLN A 15 -8.17 -5.63 -15.18
N GLU A 16 -8.55 -4.47 -15.72
CA GLU A 16 -8.12 -4.03 -17.05
C GLU A 16 -6.64 -3.65 -17.08
N LEU A 17 -6.10 -3.12 -15.97
CA LEU A 17 -4.70 -2.75 -15.84
C LEU A 17 -3.79 -3.97 -15.60
N GLY A 18 -4.35 -5.09 -15.14
CA GLY A 18 -3.62 -6.33 -14.89
C GLY A 18 -2.81 -6.32 -13.59
N PRO A 19 -2.10 -7.43 -13.30
CA PRO A 19 -1.56 -7.74 -11.97
C PRO A 19 -0.40 -6.84 -11.53
N VAL A 20 0.19 -6.06 -12.45
CA VAL A 20 1.30 -5.15 -12.14
C VAL A 20 0.83 -3.71 -12.10
N ALA A 21 0.23 -3.22 -13.21
CA ALA A 21 -0.14 -1.82 -13.34
C ALA A 21 -1.36 -1.44 -12.48
N GLY A 22 -2.28 -2.39 -12.26
CA GLY A 22 -3.42 -2.20 -11.36
C GLY A 22 -2.98 -1.90 -9.92
N PRO A 23 -2.29 -2.84 -9.24
CA PRO A 23 -1.81 -2.63 -7.88
C PRO A 23 -0.87 -1.42 -7.74
N LEU A 24 -0.06 -1.11 -8.76
CA LEU A 24 0.79 0.09 -8.76
C LEU A 24 -0.02 1.39 -8.78
N GLN A 25 -1.03 1.46 -9.64
CA GLN A 25 -1.91 2.63 -9.73
C GLN A 25 -2.69 2.81 -8.42
N ARG A 26 -3.19 1.72 -7.84
CA ARG A 26 -3.81 1.72 -6.50
C ARG A 26 -2.84 2.26 -5.45
N ALA A 27 -1.62 1.75 -5.42
CA ALA A 27 -0.59 2.16 -4.47
C ALA A 27 -0.34 3.68 -4.51
N ARG A 28 -0.22 4.25 -5.71
CA ARG A 28 -0.01 5.70 -5.91
C ARG A 28 -1.21 6.53 -5.45
N LEU A 29 -2.43 6.14 -5.85
CA LEU A 29 -3.66 6.80 -5.43
C LEU A 29 -3.84 6.77 -3.91
N HIS A 30 -3.61 5.62 -3.31
CA HIS A 30 -3.76 5.42 -1.87
C HIS A 30 -2.66 6.12 -1.07
N LEU A 31 -1.42 6.19 -1.57
CA LEU A 31 -0.38 6.98 -0.91
C LEU A 31 -0.76 8.47 -0.85
N ARG A 32 -1.23 9.03 -1.97
CA ARG A 32 -1.69 10.43 -2.03
C ARG A 32 -2.91 10.65 -1.12
N GLY A 33 -3.91 9.78 -1.21
CA GLY A 33 -5.13 9.84 -0.41
C GLY A 33 -4.86 9.70 1.09
N GLY A 34 -4.02 8.75 1.49
CA GLY A 34 -3.62 8.51 2.88
C GLY A 34 -2.90 9.71 3.47
N LYS A 35 -1.91 10.27 2.75
CA LYS A 35 -1.23 11.51 3.15
C LYS A 35 -2.20 12.68 3.31
N ARG A 36 -3.20 12.82 2.43
CA ARG A 36 -4.22 13.86 2.57
C ARG A 36 -5.09 13.66 3.82
N ARG A 37 -5.55 12.44 4.08
CA ARG A 37 -6.38 12.11 5.25
C ARG A 37 -5.67 12.41 6.55
N LEU A 38 -4.39 12.04 6.66
CA LEU A 38 -3.56 12.39 7.81
C LEU A 38 -3.47 13.90 8.03
N ARG A 39 -3.25 14.70 6.97
CA ARG A 39 -3.24 16.18 7.08
C ARG A 39 -4.58 16.77 7.51
N GLN A 40 -5.69 16.09 7.26
CA GLN A 40 -7.03 16.50 7.67
C GLN A 40 -7.41 16.02 9.09
N GLY A 41 -6.49 15.36 9.80
CA GLY A 41 -6.76 14.77 11.11
C GLY A 41 -7.59 13.48 11.06
N LYS A 42 -7.86 12.93 9.88
CA LYS A 42 -8.56 11.64 9.70
C LYS A 42 -7.58 10.49 9.87
N VAL A 43 -7.07 10.33 11.09
CA VAL A 43 -5.89 9.50 11.38
C VAL A 43 -6.13 8.03 11.04
N SER A 44 -7.19 7.41 11.58
CA SER A 44 -7.49 5.99 11.32
C SER A 44 -7.67 5.70 9.83
N ALA A 45 -8.47 6.52 9.12
CA ALA A 45 -8.67 6.38 7.69
C ALA A 45 -7.37 6.57 6.89
N GLY A 46 -6.51 7.49 7.31
CA GLY A 46 -5.20 7.69 6.70
C GLY A 46 -4.28 6.48 6.86
N ILE A 47 -4.21 5.90 8.06
CA ILE A 47 -3.41 4.69 8.36
C ILE A 47 -3.86 3.53 7.49
N VAL A 48 -5.16 3.24 7.45
CA VAL A 48 -5.72 2.14 6.63
C VAL A 48 -5.42 2.37 5.14
N THR A 49 -5.60 3.60 4.65
CA THR A 49 -5.28 3.91 3.24
C THR A 49 -3.79 3.71 2.95
N LEU A 50 -2.89 4.07 3.87
CA LEU A 50 -1.45 3.86 3.69
C LEU A 50 -1.08 2.37 3.71
N TYR A 51 -1.79 1.54 4.45
CA TYR A 51 -1.61 0.09 4.46
C TYR A 51 -1.97 -0.51 3.09
N ASP A 52 -3.16 -0.17 2.57
CA ASP A 52 -3.60 -0.58 1.22
C ASP A 52 -2.61 -0.11 0.14
N ALA A 53 -2.02 1.08 0.31
CA ALA A 53 -1.01 1.61 -0.59
C ALA A 53 0.24 0.71 -0.63
N LEU A 54 0.73 0.33 0.55
CA LEU A 54 1.93 -0.47 0.71
C LEU A 54 1.71 -1.92 0.22
N GLU A 55 0.55 -2.51 0.49
CA GLU A 55 0.15 -3.81 -0.07
C GLU A 55 0.12 -3.78 -1.60
N GLY A 56 -0.51 -2.76 -2.21
CA GLY A 56 -0.53 -2.60 -3.66
C GLY A 56 0.87 -2.47 -4.27
N ALA A 57 1.77 -1.76 -3.59
CA ALA A 57 3.17 -1.60 -4.03
C ALA A 57 3.93 -2.93 -3.98
N MET A 58 3.81 -3.67 -2.87
CA MET A 58 4.48 -4.96 -2.71
C MET A 58 3.99 -5.97 -3.75
N LEU A 59 2.67 -6.05 -3.96
CA LEU A 59 2.07 -6.93 -4.97
C LEU A 59 2.55 -6.57 -6.38
N SER A 60 2.52 -5.29 -6.75
CA SER A 60 3.00 -4.85 -8.06
C SER A 60 4.47 -5.25 -8.31
N TYR A 61 5.33 -5.08 -7.29
CA TYR A 61 6.74 -5.45 -7.39
C TYR A 61 6.91 -6.97 -7.57
N ALA A 62 6.13 -7.76 -6.84
CA ALA A 62 6.24 -9.22 -6.85
C ALA A 62 5.64 -9.86 -8.10
N GLU A 63 4.61 -9.26 -8.68
CA GLU A 63 3.97 -9.70 -9.94
C GLU A 63 4.71 -9.20 -11.18
N SER A 64 5.63 -8.24 -11.04
CA SER A 64 6.38 -7.70 -12.16
C SER A 64 7.31 -8.77 -12.77
N PRO A 65 7.29 -8.96 -14.11
CA PRO A 65 8.07 -10.01 -14.77
C PRO A 65 9.59 -9.80 -14.62
N ASP A 66 10.03 -8.56 -14.42
CA ASP A 66 11.45 -8.22 -14.31
C ASP A 66 12.01 -8.44 -12.90
N THR A 67 11.15 -8.34 -11.88
CA THR A 67 11.54 -8.34 -10.46
C THR A 67 11.02 -9.55 -9.69
N GLY A 68 9.80 -10.01 -9.97
CA GLY A 68 9.14 -11.15 -9.33
C GLY A 68 9.96 -12.44 -9.32
N PRO A 69 10.57 -12.87 -10.44
CA PRO A 69 11.39 -14.09 -10.49
C PRO A 69 12.61 -14.08 -9.58
N ARG A 70 13.01 -12.92 -9.04
CA ARG A 70 14.16 -12.77 -8.12
C ARG A 70 13.76 -12.93 -6.66
N LEU A 71 12.47 -13.02 -6.36
CA LEU A 71 11.97 -13.17 -5.00
C LEU A 71 12.19 -14.59 -4.49
N GLN A 72 12.74 -14.67 -3.28
CA GLN A 72 13.14 -15.92 -2.64
C GLN A 72 12.00 -16.50 -1.80
N PHE A 73 10.92 -16.96 -2.44
CA PHE A 73 9.83 -17.64 -1.73
C PHE A 73 10.27 -19.00 -1.17
N LEU A 74 9.86 -19.29 0.06
CA LEU A 74 9.99 -20.60 0.70
C LEU A 74 8.76 -21.47 0.38
N PRO A 75 8.87 -22.81 0.49
CA PRO A 75 7.73 -23.69 0.25
C PRO A 75 6.52 -23.34 1.13
N GLY A 76 5.37 -23.12 0.50
CA GLY A 76 4.10 -22.82 1.16
C GLY A 76 3.82 -21.34 1.43
N GLU A 77 4.79 -20.44 1.23
CA GLU A 77 4.57 -18.99 1.29
C GLU A 77 3.66 -18.53 0.14
N ARG A 78 2.79 -17.55 0.41
CA ARG A 78 1.80 -17.04 -0.55
C ARG A 78 2.03 -15.56 -0.80
N ILE A 79 1.98 -15.16 -2.07
CA ILE A 79 2.15 -13.77 -2.51
C ILE A 79 1.05 -12.83 -1.98
N HIS A 80 -0.16 -13.35 -1.76
CA HIS A 80 -1.30 -12.56 -1.27
C HIS A 80 -1.39 -12.47 0.27
N ASP A 81 -0.40 -12.98 0.99
CA ASP A 81 -0.27 -12.74 2.43
C ASP A 81 0.75 -11.61 2.62
N SER A 82 0.27 -10.42 3.00
CA SER A 82 1.09 -9.21 3.06
C SER A 82 2.25 -9.28 4.06
N LYS A 83 2.07 -9.99 5.18
CA LYS A 83 3.17 -10.22 6.16
C LYS A 83 4.24 -11.10 5.55
N VAL A 84 3.82 -12.19 4.91
CA VAL A 84 4.73 -13.11 4.22
C VAL A 84 5.44 -12.40 3.08
N LEU A 85 4.72 -11.62 2.27
CA LEU A 85 5.29 -10.91 1.14
C LEU A 85 6.33 -9.87 1.59
N TYR A 86 6.07 -9.11 2.64
CA TYR A 86 7.05 -8.19 3.22
C TYR A 86 8.32 -8.95 3.65
N ALA A 87 8.16 -10.07 4.37
CA ALA A 87 9.29 -10.89 4.79
C ALA A 87 10.10 -11.45 3.60
N VAL A 88 9.42 -11.88 2.52
CA VAL A 88 10.04 -12.32 1.27
C VAL A 88 10.86 -11.19 0.65
N LEU A 89 10.32 -9.97 0.59
CA LEU A 89 11.00 -8.80 0.01
C LEU A 89 12.25 -8.39 0.81
N VAL A 90 12.20 -8.44 2.14
CA VAL A 90 13.36 -8.20 3.01
C VAL A 90 14.42 -9.30 2.84
N ARG A 91 14.00 -10.57 2.83
CA ARG A 91 14.89 -11.72 2.62
C ARG A 91 15.59 -11.65 1.26
N SER A 92 14.86 -11.25 0.23
CA SER A 92 15.35 -11.05 -1.14
C SER A 92 16.18 -9.78 -1.33
N LYS A 93 16.43 -9.01 -0.26
CA LYS A 93 17.20 -7.76 -0.25
C LYS A 93 16.61 -6.65 -1.15
N VAL A 94 15.33 -6.74 -1.46
CA VAL A 94 14.56 -5.66 -2.10
C VAL A 94 14.28 -4.56 -1.07
N LEU A 95 13.89 -4.99 0.13
CA LEU A 95 13.70 -4.10 1.28
C LEU A 95 14.85 -4.29 2.27
N ASN A 96 15.25 -3.19 2.92
CA ASN A 96 16.32 -3.20 3.92
C ASN A 96 15.88 -3.71 5.31
N GLY A 97 14.57 -3.90 5.52
CA GLY A 97 14.00 -4.39 6.78
C GLY A 97 13.97 -3.38 7.92
N ALA A 98 14.22 -2.09 7.66
CA ALA A 98 14.19 -1.05 8.70
C ALA A 98 12.77 -0.64 9.11
N PHE A 99 11.77 -0.92 8.27
CA PHE A 99 10.37 -0.65 8.56
C PHE A 99 9.76 -1.80 9.36
N ASP A 100 9.13 -1.49 10.50
CA ASP A 100 8.44 -2.47 11.34
C ASP A 100 7.03 -2.74 10.79
N PHE A 101 6.95 -3.63 9.82
CA PHE A 101 5.70 -3.98 9.16
C PHE A 101 4.71 -4.65 10.13
N GLU A 102 5.19 -5.44 11.10
CA GLU A 102 4.30 -6.10 12.07
C GLU A 102 3.64 -5.08 13.00
N ALA A 103 4.40 -4.10 13.49
CA ALA A 103 3.82 -3.00 14.26
C ALA A 103 2.82 -2.17 13.42
N PHE A 104 3.10 -1.97 12.13
CA PHE A 104 2.19 -1.24 11.23
C PHE A 104 0.90 -2.02 10.95
N ASP A 105 0.99 -3.33 10.75
CA ASP A 105 -0.17 -4.22 10.59
C ASP A 105 -1.07 -4.17 11.82
N GLN A 106 -0.50 -4.32 13.03
CA GLN A 106 -1.25 -4.22 14.28
C GLN A 106 -1.86 -2.83 14.50
N LEU A 107 -1.17 -1.76 14.08
CA LEU A 107 -1.69 -0.40 14.11
C LEU A 107 -2.88 -0.24 13.15
N THR A 108 -2.80 -0.83 11.97
CA THR A 108 -3.87 -0.83 10.97
C THR A 108 -5.09 -1.59 11.48
N GLU A 109 -4.91 -2.77 12.08
CA GLU A 109 -6.02 -3.49 12.71
C GLU A 109 -6.71 -2.64 13.79
N LYS A 110 -5.94 -1.94 14.64
CA LYS A 110 -6.52 -1.01 15.61
C LYS A 110 -7.29 0.12 14.94
N ALA A 111 -6.74 0.72 13.88
CA ALA A 111 -7.37 1.79 13.12
C ALA A 111 -8.70 1.36 12.46
N LEU A 112 -8.88 0.07 12.16
CA LEU A 112 -10.14 -0.46 11.60
C LEU A 112 -11.27 -0.52 12.65
N TYR A 113 -10.93 -0.68 13.93
CA TYR A 113 -11.92 -0.87 15.00
C TYR A 113 -12.06 0.34 15.94
N GLN A 114 -11.10 1.27 15.91
CA GLN A 114 -11.00 2.37 16.86
C GLN A 114 -10.52 3.66 16.17
N GLU A 115 -11.06 4.79 16.63
CA GLU A 115 -10.52 6.11 16.26
C GLU A 115 -9.19 6.33 16.99
N LEU A 116 -8.15 6.66 16.23
CA LEU A 116 -6.79 6.91 16.72
C LEU A 116 -6.49 8.41 16.80
N ASP A 117 -7.44 9.16 17.36
CA ASP A 117 -7.33 10.62 17.50
C ASP A 117 -6.05 11.02 18.22
N GLY A 118 -5.28 11.92 17.60
CA GLY A 118 -4.04 12.44 18.16
C GLY A 118 -2.82 11.52 18.08
N TYR A 119 -2.91 10.35 17.44
CA TYR A 119 -1.74 9.51 17.17
C TYR A 119 -0.75 10.23 16.24
N ASP A 120 0.53 10.24 16.61
CA ASP A 120 1.59 10.86 15.81
C ASP A 120 2.03 9.95 14.67
N THR A 121 1.72 10.37 13.44
CA THR A 121 1.97 9.58 12.22
C THR A 121 3.26 9.94 11.50
N ARG A 122 4.09 10.85 12.05
CA ARG A 122 5.30 11.33 11.36
C ARG A 122 6.28 10.21 11.05
N ASP A 123 6.65 9.43 12.06
CA ASP A 123 7.62 8.34 11.90
C ASP A 123 7.05 7.21 11.04
N LEU A 124 5.76 6.92 11.21
CA LEU A 124 5.04 5.97 10.35
C LEU A 124 5.12 6.38 8.88
N LEU A 125 4.82 7.65 8.58
CA LEU A 125 4.80 8.15 7.21
C LEU A 125 6.20 8.09 6.58
N VAL A 126 7.25 8.46 7.33
CA VAL A 126 8.65 8.32 6.88
C VAL A 126 8.98 6.86 6.56
N GLY A 127 8.54 5.95 7.42
CA GLY A 127 8.70 4.51 7.22
C GLY A 127 8.02 4.01 5.94
N VAL A 128 6.75 4.38 5.74
CA VAL A 128 5.98 4.02 4.54
C VAL A 128 6.63 4.60 3.28
N GLU A 129 7.00 5.87 3.26
CA GLU A 129 7.65 6.51 2.10
C GLU A 129 9.02 5.89 1.78
N SER A 130 9.76 5.45 2.80
CA SER A 130 11.01 4.71 2.63
C SER A 130 10.79 3.36 1.92
N VAL A 131 9.75 2.60 2.31
CA VAL A 131 9.39 1.34 1.62
C VAL A 131 8.93 1.62 0.19
N MET A 132 8.07 2.62 0.00
CA MET A 132 7.58 3.01 -1.34
C MET A 132 8.71 3.43 -2.28
N THR A 133 9.76 4.07 -1.76
CA THR A 133 10.95 4.42 -2.53
C THR A 133 11.76 3.17 -2.91
N GLN A 134 11.96 2.25 -1.98
CA GLN A 134 12.70 1.00 -2.23
C GLN A 134 12.00 0.10 -3.26
N LEU A 135 10.65 0.12 -3.30
CA LEU A 135 9.84 -0.60 -4.30
C LEU A 135 9.74 0.14 -5.65
N GLY A 136 10.34 1.32 -5.78
CA GLY A 136 10.30 2.12 -7.01
C GLY A 136 8.95 2.79 -7.29
N VAL A 137 8.07 2.90 -6.28
CA VAL A 137 6.81 3.64 -6.40
C VAL A 137 7.05 5.14 -6.33
N LEU A 138 7.90 5.57 -5.38
CA LEU A 138 8.32 6.96 -5.24
C LEU A 138 9.68 7.21 -5.94
N PRO A 139 9.89 8.40 -6.52
CA PRO A 139 8.91 9.48 -6.69
C PRO A 139 7.90 9.18 -7.82
N PHE A 140 6.72 9.82 -7.77
CA PHE A 140 5.78 9.86 -8.90
C PHE A 140 5.12 11.24 -9.02
N ASP A 141 4.56 11.53 -10.19
CA ASP A 141 3.80 12.76 -10.44
C ASP A 141 2.38 12.65 -9.87
N GLU A 142 2.13 13.34 -8.74
CA GLU A 142 0.80 13.37 -8.12
C GLU A 142 -0.26 14.06 -9.00
N ALA A 143 0.14 14.98 -9.89
CA ALA A 143 -0.78 15.71 -10.78
C ALA A 143 -1.25 14.86 -11.97
N GLY A 144 -0.45 13.86 -12.36
CA GLY A 144 -0.81 12.89 -13.40
C GLY A 144 -1.78 11.80 -12.95
N LEU A 145 -2.09 11.70 -11.66
CA LEU A 145 -3.07 10.75 -11.14
C LEU A 145 -4.50 11.27 -11.30
N PRO A 146 -5.49 10.38 -11.58
CA PRO A 146 -6.91 10.75 -11.63
C PRO A 146 -7.32 11.60 -10.43
N PRO A 147 -8.13 12.67 -10.63
CA PRO A 147 -8.57 13.51 -9.52
C PRO A 147 -9.41 12.69 -8.54
N GLU A 148 -9.14 12.85 -7.25
CA GLU A 148 -9.98 12.25 -6.21
C GLU A 148 -11.23 13.11 -5.99
N ASP A 149 -12.41 12.50 -5.89
CA ASP A 149 -13.63 13.23 -5.54
C ASP A 149 -13.50 13.70 -4.07
N PRO A 150 -13.62 15.02 -3.78
CA PRO A 150 -13.53 15.53 -2.42
C PRO A 150 -14.62 14.99 -1.48
N LYS A 151 -15.68 14.36 -2.01
CA LYS A 151 -16.72 13.68 -1.23
C LYS A 151 -16.32 12.26 -0.81
N THR A 152 -15.22 11.71 -1.35
CA THR A 152 -14.71 10.41 -0.95
C THR A 152 -13.98 10.53 0.38
N PHE A 153 -14.58 9.96 1.43
CA PHE A 153 -14.25 10.03 2.87
C PHE A 153 -12.77 10.25 3.22
#